data_AF-A0A239M409-F1
#
_entry.id   AF-A0A239M409-F1
#
_cell.length_a   1.000
_cell.length_b   1.000
_cell.length_c   1.000
_cell.angle_alpha   90.00
_cell.angle_beta   90.00
_cell.angle_gamma   90.00
#
_symmetry.space_group_name_H-M   'P 1'
#
loop_
_entity.id
_entity.type
_entity.pdbx_description
1 polymer ?
#
loop_
_entity_poly.entity_id
_entity_poly.type
_entity_poly.pdbx_seq_one_letter_code
_entity_poly.pdbx_strand_id
1 'polypeptide(L)'
;MSVSQAVARRAVLSRRVRLLVAATIAYNVVEAVVAITAGTMASSTALIGFGLDSVIEVSSAAAVAWQFAGPDPEAREKVALRVIAFSFFALAAYVTVESVRALLGGAEARHSSVGLVLAAVSLVVMPWLSYAQRRAGRELGSRSAVADSKQTLLCTYLSAVLLVGLALNSLFGWSWADPVAALAIAAVAVKEGREAWRGDACCAVPAAGPDCSCCPS
;
A
#
# COMPACT_ATOMS: atom_id res chain seq x y z
N MET A 1 38.82 16.70 3.89
CA MET A 1 38.11 15.78 4.82
C MET A 1 36.58 15.78 4.64
N SER A 2 35.93 16.83 4.12
CA SER A 2 34.46 16.91 3.99
C SER A 2 33.84 16.01 2.89
N VAL A 3 34.49 15.88 1.73
CA VAL A 3 33.93 15.12 0.58
C VAL A 3 33.92 13.60 0.84
N SER A 4 34.98 13.06 1.45
CA SER A 4 35.07 11.64 1.80
C SER A 4 34.03 11.23 2.85
N GLN A 5 33.78 12.08 3.86
CA GLN A 5 32.71 11.85 4.83
C GLN A 5 31.31 11.96 4.22
N ALA A 6 31.10 12.87 3.27
CA ALA A 6 29.82 12.98 2.55
C ALA A 6 29.53 11.74 1.69
N VAL A 7 30.55 11.20 0.99
CA VAL A 7 30.43 9.97 0.18
C VAL A 7 30.17 8.75 1.07
N ALA A 8 30.91 8.59 2.18
CA ALA A 8 30.70 7.50 3.13
C ALA A 8 29.30 7.55 3.77
N ARG A 9 28.84 8.74 4.18
CA ARG A 9 27.49 8.96 4.73
C ARG A 9 26.41 8.59 3.71
N ARG A 10 26.55 9.02 2.44
CA ARG A 10 25.62 8.69 1.34
C ARG A 10 25.57 7.18 1.07
N ALA A 11 26.70 6.48 1.11
CA ALA A 11 26.76 5.03 0.92
C ALA A 11 26.03 4.27 2.05
N VAL A 12 26.23 4.67 3.31
CA VAL A 12 25.53 4.07 4.46
C VAL A 12 24.03 4.30 4.38
N LEU A 13 23.61 5.53 4.10
CA LEU A 13 22.20 5.87 3.95
C LEU A 13 21.55 5.10 2.77
N SER A 14 22.24 4.99 1.63
CA SER A 14 21.76 4.20 0.48
C SER A 14 21.56 2.72 0.81
N ARG A 15 22.47 2.14 1.62
CA ARG A 15 22.32 0.76 2.10
C ARG A 15 21.13 0.63 3.05
N ARG A 16 20.94 1.60 3.96
CA ARG A 16 19.79 1.62 4.89
C ARG A 16 18.46 1.70 4.16
N VAL A 17 18.30 2.61 3.20
CA VAL A 17 17.07 2.70 2.41
C VAL A 17 16.79 1.41 1.64
N ARG A 18 17.80 0.79 1.02
CA ARG A 18 17.64 -0.51 0.36
C ARG A 18 17.18 -1.62 1.31
N LEU A 19 17.75 -1.68 2.51
CA LEU A 19 17.35 -2.65 3.52
C LEU A 19 15.92 -2.40 4.02
N LEU A 20 15.53 -1.14 4.23
CA LEU A 20 14.18 -0.80 4.65
C LEU A 20 13.13 -1.15 3.57
N VAL A 21 13.39 -0.80 2.31
CA VAL A 21 12.51 -1.16 1.19
C VAL A 21 12.40 -2.69 1.05
N ALA A 22 13.51 -3.41 1.14
CA ALA A 22 13.49 -4.87 1.10
C ALA A 22 12.70 -5.48 2.28
N ALA A 23 12.82 -4.92 3.47
CA ALA A 23 12.06 -5.34 4.65
C ALA A 23 10.55 -5.09 4.46
N THR A 24 10.16 -3.92 3.95
CA THR A 24 8.75 -3.60 3.63
C THR A 24 8.17 -4.57 2.61
N ILE A 25 8.88 -4.82 1.50
CA ILE A 25 8.45 -5.79 0.48
C ILE A 25 8.28 -7.19 1.08
N ALA A 26 9.26 -7.66 1.86
CA ALA A 26 9.19 -8.98 2.48
C ALA A 26 8.01 -9.09 3.46
N TYR A 27 7.77 -8.04 4.25
CA TYR A 27 6.64 -7.96 5.16
C TYR A 27 5.30 -8.02 4.40
N ASN A 28 5.13 -7.20 3.36
CA ASN A 28 3.91 -7.17 2.55
C ASN A 28 3.62 -8.51 1.85
N VAL A 29 4.66 -9.23 1.40
CA VAL A 29 4.49 -10.57 0.83
C VAL A 29 3.97 -11.55 1.90
N VAL A 30 4.54 -11.54 3.09
CA VAL A 30 4.08 -12.39 4.21
C VAL A 30 2.64 -12.02 4.59
N GLU A 31 2.36 -10.72 4.71
CA GLU A 31 1.03 -10.20 5.00
C GLU A 31 0.01 -10.65 3.97
N ALA A 32 0.29 -10.50 2.67
CA ALA A 32 -0.58 -10.95 1.59
C ALA A 32 -0.92 -12.45 1.71
N VAL A 33 0.09 -13.29 1.89
CA VAL A 33 -0.10 -14.74 2.00
C VAL A 33 -0.96 -15.10 3.21
N VAL A 34 -0.65 -14.52 4.37
CA VAL A 34 -1.40 -14.81 5.61
C VAL A 34 -2.82 -14.27 5.53
N ALA A 35 -3.01 -13.03 5.07
CA ALA A 35 -4.31 -12.38 4.94
C ALA A 35 -5.22 -13.10 3.93
N ILE A 36 -4.75 -13.41 2.73
CA ILE A 36 -5.56 -14.10 1.72
C ILE A 36 -5.94 -15.51 2.20
N THR A 37 -5.01 -16.24 2.81
CA THR A 37 -5.27 -17.58 3.34
C THR A 37 -6.30 -17.53 4.47
N ALA A 38 -6.05 -16.69 5.49
CA ALA A 38 -6.94 -16.56 6.64
C ALA A 38 -8.30 -15.97 6.25
N GLY A 39 -8.33 -15.03 5.31
CA GLY A 39 -9.56 -14.42 4.78
C GLY A 39 -10.40 -15.42 4.01
N THR A 40 -9.79 -16.27 3.19
CA THR A 40 -10.49 -17.35 2.47
C THR A 40 -11.05 -18.38 3.44
N MET A 41 -10.26 -18.79 4.45
CA MET A 41 -10.72 -19.71 5.49
C MET A 41 -11.85 -19.13 6.33
N ALA A 42 -11.82 -17.82 6.61
CA ALA A 42 -12.83 -17.13 7.41
C ALA A 42 -14.01 -16.61 6.58
N SER A 43 -13.97 -16.72 5.25
CA SER A 43 -14.92 -16.06 4.34
C SER A 43 -15.03 -14.55 4.60
N SER A 44 -13.91 -13.91 4.96
CA SER A 44 -13.80 -12.48 5.28
C SER A 44 -13.37 -11.71 4.04
N THR A 45 -14.28 -10.90 3.50
CA THR A 45 -14.02 -10.07 2.33
C THR A 45 -13.03 -8.96 2.67
N ALA A 46 -13.10 -8.38 3.88
CA ALA A 46 -12.17 -7.33 4.30
C ALA A 46 -10.74 -7.85 4.39
N LEU A 47 -10.53 -9.03 4.96
CA LEU A 47 -9.20 -9.62 5.13
C LEU A 47 -8.59 -10.05 3.78
N ILE A 48 -9.40 -10.57 2.85
CA ILE A 48 -8.94 -10.83 1.48
C ILE A 48 -8.58 -9.51 0.78
N GLY A 49 -9.44 -8.48 0.89
CA GLY A 49 -9.20 -7.16 0.30
C GLY A 49 -7.91 -6.52 0.81
N PHE A 50 -7.65 -6.63 2.12
CA PHE A 50 -6.40 -6.19 2.73
C PHE A 50 -5.18 -6.94 2.18
N GLY A 51 -5.24 -8.28 2.11
CA GLY A 51 -4.14 -9.07 1.55
C GLY A 51 -3.85 -8.78 0.08
N LEU A 52 -4.89 -8.49 -0.71
CA LEU A 52 -4.72 -8.07 -2.10
C LEU A 52 -4.13 -6.66 -2.23
N ASP A 53 -4.40 -5.74 -1.29
CA ASP A 53 -3.74 -4.43 -1.24
C ASP A 53 -2.23 -4.58 -1.01
N SER A 54 -1.80 -5.47 -0.11
CA SER A 54 -0.37 -5.77 0.09
C SER A 54 0.30 -6.32 -1.18
N VAL A 55 -0.42 -7.12 -1.99
CA VAL A 55 0.07 -7.57 -3.32
C VAL A 55 0.24 -6.37 -4.27
N ILE A 56 -0.72 -5.44 -4.27
CA ILE A 56 -0.62 -4.22 -5.07
C ILE A 56 0.59 -3.40 -4.63
N GLU A 57 0.82 -3.22 -3.33
CA GLU A 57 1.97 -2.48 -2.79
C GLU A 57 3.31 -3.05 -3.28
N VAL A 58 3.46 -4.38 -3.27
CA VAL A 58 4.66 -5.04 -3.82
C VAL A 58 4.78 -4.83 -5.33
N SER A 59 3.66 -4.98 -6.06
CA SER A 59 3.65 -4.84 -7.52
C SER A 59 3.94 -3.40 -7.98
N SER A 60 3.43 -2.39 -7.24
CA SER A 60 3.66 -0.98 -7.53
C SER A 60 5.10 -0.58 -7.25
N ALA A 61 5.67 -1.07 -6.13
CA ALA A 61 7.09 -0.86 -5.82
C ALA A 61 7.98 -1.46 -6.92
N ALA A 62 7.63 -2.65 -7.44
CA ALA A 62 8.33 -3.27 -8.55
C ALA A 62 8.17 -2.49 -9.87
N ALA A 63 6.95 -2.01 -10.18
CA ALA A 63 6.68 -1.20 -11.37
C ALA A 63 7.46 0.12 -11.35
N VAL A 64 7.52 0.78 -10.19
CA VAL A 64 8.31 2.00 -9.97
C VAL A 64 9.80 1.70 -10.06
N ALA A 65 10.29 0.58 -9.53
CA ALA A 65 11.70 0.21 -9.67
C ALA A 65 12.07 -0.05 -11.13
N TRP A 66 11.19 -0.71 -11.89
CA TRP A 66 11.38 -1.00 -13.32
C TRP A 66 11.43 0.26 -14.18
N GLN A 67 10.67 1.30 -13.82
CA GLN A 67 10.65 2.55 -14.60
C GLN A 67 12.02 3.24 -14.67
N PHE A 68 12.82 3.14 -13.60
CA PHE A 68 14.15 3.75 -13.51
C PHE A 68 15.28 2.87 -14.08
N ALA A 69 14.97 1.64 -14.50
CA ALA A 69 15.97 0.68 -14.95
C ALA A 69 16.33 0.80 -16.45
N GLY A 70 15.74 1.74 -17.20
CA GLY A 70 15.93 1.83 -18.66
C GLY A 70 16.12 3.26 -19.19
N PRO A 71 16.42 3.37 -20.50
CA PRO A 71 16.85 4.62 -21.13
C PRO A 71 15.74 5.67 -21.35
N ASP A 72 14.46 5.30 -21.19
CA ASP A 72 13.31 6.21 -21.32
C ASP A 72 12.41 6.16 -20.07
N PRO A 73 12.74 6.95 -19.02
CA PRO A 73 12.00 6.96 -17.76
C PRO A 73 10.57 7.49 -17.89
N GLU A 74 10.32 8.47 -18.77
CA GLU A 74 9.02 9.13 -18.89
C GLU A 74 7.95 8.24 -19.53
N ALA A 75 8.32 7.52 -20.61
CA ALA A 75 7.40 6.56 -21.22
C ALA A 75 7.08 5.41 -20.26
N ARG A 76 8.08 4.95 -19.51
CA ARG A 76 7.91 3.87 -18.51
C ARG A 76 7.13 4.31 -17.29
N GLU A 77 7.24 5.57 -16.87
CA GLU A 77 6.44 6.14 -15.78
C GLU A 77 4.95 6.07 -16.12
N LYS A 78 4.56 6.49 -17.33
CA LYS A 78 3.15 6.38 -17.78
C LYS A 78 2.64 4.93 -17.77
N VAL A 79 3.50 3.98 -18.12
CA VAL A 79 3.17 2.55 -18.07
C VAL A 79 3.03 2.07 -16.62
N ALA A 80 3.98 2.40 -15.75
CA ALA A 80 3.94 2.02 -14.35
C ALA A 80 2.68 2.56 -13.66
N LEU A 81 2.37 3.84 -13.84
CA LEU A 81 1.17 4.48 -13.29
C LEU A 81 -0.12 3.84 -13.79
N ARG A 82 -0.20 3.46 -15.07
CA ARG A 82 -1.36 2.73 -15.62
C ARG A 82 -1.52 1.35 -15.00
N VAL A 83 -0.43 0.59 -14.89
CA VAL A 83 -0.44 -0.74 -14.25
C VAL A 83 -0.92 -0.63 -12.80
N ILE A 84 -0.41 0.35 -12.05
CA ILE A 84 -0.83 0.62 -10.67
C ILE A 84 -2.32 0.98 -10.62
N ALA A 85 -2.77 1.92 -11.47
CA ALA A 85 -4.16 2.34 -11.53
C ALA A 85 -5.13 1.18 -11.83
N PHE A 86 -4.82 0.37 -12.84
CA PHE A 86 -5.63 -0.80 -13.19
C PHE A 86 -5.66 -1.84 -12.06
N SER A 87 -4.55 -2.03 -11.35
CA SER A 87 -4.48 -2.96 -10.22
C SER A 87 -5.42 -2.52 -9.10
N PHE A 88 -5.39 -1.23 -8.73
CA PHE A 88 -6.29 -0.68 -7.72
C PHE A 88 -7.76 -0.71 -8.14
N PHE A 89 -8.08 -0.43 -9.40
CA PHE A 89 -9.45 -0.57 -9.90
C PHE A 89 -9.94 -2.02 -9.92
N ALA A 90 -9.06 -2.97 -10.26
CA ALA A 90 -9.39 -4.40 -10.21
C ALA A 90 -9.66 -4.86 -8.78
N LEU A 91 -8.82 -4.45 -7.82
CA LEU A 91 -9.05 -4.69 -6.39
C LEU A 91 -10.40 -4.12 -5.95
N ALA A 92 -10.66 -2.85 -6.24
CA ALA A 92 -11.90 -2.18 -5.85
C ALA A 92 -13.13 -2.89 -6.42
N ALA A 93 -13.09 -3.28 -7.70
CA ALA A 93 -14.17 -4.00 -8.34
C ALA A 93 -14.43 -5.36 -7.69
N TYR A 94 -13.36 -6.15 -7.48
CA TYR A 94 -13.46 -7.46 -6.84
C TYR A 94 -14.04 -7.36 -5.42
N VAL A 95 -13.46 -6.51 -4.58
CA VAL A 95 -13.87 -6.33 -3.19
C VAL A 95 -15.30 -5.80 -3.09
N THR A 96 -15.69 -4.87 -3.97
CA THR A 96 -17.07 -4.34 -4.01
C THR A 96 -18.07 -5.44 -4.35
N VAL A 97 -17.79 -6.25 -5.38
CA VAL A 97 -18.68 -7.35 -5.78
C VAL A 97 -18.84 -8.37 -4.64
N GLU A 98 -17.74 -8.78 -4.02
CA GLU A 98 -17.78 -9.74 -2.90
C GLU A 98 -18.47 -9.15 -1.67
N SER A 99 -18.25 -7.87 -1.35
CA SER A 99 -18.91 -7.20 -0.22
C SER A 99 -20.42 -7.11 -0.42
N VAL A 100 -20.86 -6.75 -1.63
CA VAL A 100 -22.30 -6.71 -1.98
C VAL A 100 -22.90 -8.11 -1.91
N ARG A 101 -22.22 -9.13 -2.41
CA ARG A 101 -22.67 -10.53 -2.30
C ARG A 101 -22.79 -10.98 -0.85
N ALA A 102 -21.82 -10.65 0.00
CA ALA A 102 -21.86 -10.98 1.42
C ALA A 102 -23.04 -10.29 2.14
N LEU A 103 -23.29 -9.01 1.84
CA LEU A 103 -24.43 -8.26 2.41
C LEU A 103 -25.80 -8.78 1.94
N LEU A 104 -25.92 -9.21 0.68
CA LEU A 104 -27.18 -9.70 0.12
C LEU A 104 -27.43 -11.20 0.37
N GLY A 105 -26.36 -11.98 0.48
CA GLY A 105 -26.39 -13.44 0.59
C GLY A 105 -26.28 -14.00 2.01
N GLY A 106 -26.07 -13.15 3.02
CA GLY A 106 -26.03 -13.55 4.43
C GLY A 106 -24.84 -14.47 4.80
N ALA A 107 -23.80 -14.53 3.97
CA ALA A 107 -22.59 -15.28 4.30
C ALA A 107 -21.86 -14.58 5.45
N GLU A 108 -21.90 -15.19 6.64
CA GLU A 108 -21.28 -14.62 7.82
C GLU A 108 -19.76 -14.84 7.78
N ALA A 109 -19.01 -13.73 7.82
CA ALA A 109 -17.58 -13.79 8.05
C ALA A 109 -17.33 -14.46 9.41
N ARG A 110 -16.61 -15.58 9.41
CA ARG A 110 -16.27 -16.29 10.64
C ARG A 110 -15.16 -15.56 11.37
N HIS A 111 -15.07 -15.81 12.66
CA HIS A 111 -13.97 -15.31 13.49
C HIS A 111 -12.60 -15.74 12.93
N SER A 112 -11.70 -14.77 12.78
CA SER A 112 -10.31 -14.99 12.36
C SER A 112 -9.36 -14.39 13.39
N SER A 113 -8.90 -15.21 14.34
CA SER A 113 -7.86 -14.80 15.30
C SER A 113 -6.56 -14.41 14.58
N VAL A 114 -6.21 -15.13 13.52
CA VAL A 114 -5.07 -14.82 12.66
C VAL A 114 -5.22 -13.45 12.01
N GLY A 115 -6.41 -13.13 11.48
CA GLY A 115 -6.68 -11.81 10.89
C GLY A 115 -6.59 -10.66 11.90
N LEU A 116 -7.12 -10.85 13.12
CA LEU A 116 -7.02 -9.86 14.20
C LEU A 116 -5.57 -9.61 14.61
N VAL A 117 -4.79 -10.68 14.81
CA VAL A 117 -3.37 -10.57 15.16
C VAL A 117 -2.59 -9.91 14.02
N LEU A 118 -2.83 -10.32 12.77
CA LEU A 118 -2.16 -9.73 11.61
C LEU A 118 -2.44 -8.22 11.53
N ALA A 119 -3.71 -7.82 11.55
CA ALA A 119 -4.10 -6.42 11.48
C ALA A 119 -3.53 -5.59 12.65
N ALA A 120 -3.50 -6.15 13.86
CA ALA A 120 -2.89 -5.50 15.02
C ALA A 120 -1.36 -5.34 14.89
N VAL A 121 -0.67 -6.37 14.39
CA VAL A 121 0.78 -6.30 14.15
C VAL A 121 1.09 -5.29 13.06
N SER A 122 0.36 -5.30 11.95
CA SER A 122 0.54 -4.34 10.85
C SER A 122 0.27 -2.91 11.29
N LEU A 123 -0.73 -2.69 12.14
CA LEU A 123 -1.03 -1.38 12.72
C LEU A 123 0.13 -0.80 13.55
N VAL A 124 1.03 -1.63 14.08
CA VAL A 124 2.22 -1.20 14.85
C VAL A 124 3.49 -1.17 13.99
N VAL A 125 3.71 -2.19 13.17
CA VAL A 125 4.94 -2.34 12.38
C VAL A 125 4.99 -1.35 11.21
N MET A 126 3.87 -1.15 10.50
CA MET A 126 3.83 -0.30 9.31
C MET A 126 4.12 1.18 9.61
N PRO A 127 3.58 1.82 10.67
CA PRO A 127 3.95 3.19 11.01
C PRO A 127 5.44 3.36 11.29
N TRP A 128 6.03 2.37 11.96
CA TRP A 128 7.46 2.39 12.27
C TRP A 128 8.31 2.31 11.01
N LEU A 129 7.98 1.38 10.10
CA LEU A 129 8.63 1.26 8.79
C LEU A 129 8.45 2.53 7.94
N SER A 130 7.23 3.03 7.84
CA SER A 130 6.89 4.26 7.11
C SER A 130 7.71 5.46 7.63
N TYR A 131 7.80 5.64 8.96
CA TYR A 131 8.58 6.70 9.57
C TYR A 131 10.09 6.55 9.26
N ALA A 132 10.64 5.34 9.43
CA ALA A 132 12.04 5.07 9.16
C ALA A 132 12.41 5.31 7.69
N GLN A 133 11.59 4.82 6.76
CA GLN A 133 11.75 5.02 5.32
C GLN A 133 11.63 6.49 4.93
N ARG A 134 10.62 7.19 5.44
CA ARG A 134 10.41 8.61 5.16
C ARG A 134 11.59 9.46 5.64
N ARG A 135 12.11 9.18 6.83
CA ARG A 135 13.27 9.89 7.38
C ARG A 135 14.52 9.62 6.54
N ALA A 136 14.85 8.36 6.30
CA ALA A 136 16.03 7.99 5.51
C ALA A 136 15.94 8.45 4.05
N GLY A 137 14.75 8.40 3.45
CA GLY A 137 14.46 8.87 2.10
C GLY A 137 14.66 10.38 1.95
N ARG A 138 14.17 11.18 2.91
CA ARG A 138 14.40 12.63 2.94
C ARG A 138 15.86 12.99 3.12
N GLU A 139 16.56 12.31 4.04
CA GLU A 139 18.00 12.53 4.28
C GLU A 139 18.85 12.20 3.04
N LEU A 140 18.40 11.27 2.19
CA LEU A 140 19.05 10.92 0.92
C LEU A 140 18.61 11.73 -0.29
N GLY A 141 17.50 12.46 -0.19
CA GLY A 141 16.79 13.00 -1.37
C GLY A 141 16.19 11.91 -2.26
N SER A 142 15.92 10.71 -1.75
CA SER A 142 15.30 9.61 -2.49
C SER A 142 13.79 9.80 -2.56
N ARG A 143 13.29 10.18 -3.73
CA ARG A 143 11.86 10.35 -3.99
C ARG A 143 11.09 9.03 -3.90
N SER A 144 11.67 7.95 -4.43
CA SER A 144 11.07 6.60 -4.39
C SER A 144 10.86 6.11 -2.95
N ALA A 145 11.83 6.28 -2.06
CA ALA A 145 11.69 5.90 -0.65
C ALA A 145 10.61 6.72 0.09
N VAL A 146 10.42 7.99 -0.29
CA VAL A 146 9.36 8.83 0.29
C VAL A 146 7.98 8.44 -0.27
N ALA A 147 7.89 8.05 -1.54
CA ALA A 147 6.65 7.54 -2.14
C ALA A 147 6.25 6.20 -1.50
N ASP A 148 7.19 5.26 -1.39
CA ASP A 148 7.00 3.96 -0.73
C ASP A 148 6.50 4.13 0.72
N SER A 149 7.09 5.06 1.48
CA SER A 149 6.61 5.37 2.84
C SER A 149 5.14 5.81 2.93
N LYS A 150 4.57 6.39 1.86
CA LYS A 150 3.15 6.76 1.82
C LYS A 150 2.26 5.54 1.62
N GLN A 151 2.66 4.57 0.79
CA GLN A 151 1.91 3.32 0.62
C GLN A 151 1.87 2.52 1.91
N THR A 152 3.01 2.36 2.58
CA THR A 152 3.06 1.70 3.90
C THR A 152 2.18 2.41 4.95
N LEU A 153 2.01 3.74 4.83
CA LEU A 153 1.08 4.48 5.69
C LEU A 153 -0.40 4.21 5.33
N LEU A 154 -0.73 4.05 4.05
CA LEU A 154 -2.08 3.61 3.64
C LEU A 154 -2.38 2.22 4.20
N CYS A 155 -1.43 1.30 4.13
CA CYS A 155 -1.52 -0.04 4.73
C CYS A 155 -1.83 0.03 6.24
N THR A 156 -1.28 1.01 6.96
CA THR A 156 -1.63 1.29 8.37
C THR A 156 -3.11 1.63 8.54
N TYR A 157 -3.63 2.55 7.72
CA TYR A 157 -5.04 2.94 7.79
C TYR A 157 -5.97 1.77 7.43
N LEU A 158 -5.62 0.99 6.41
CA LEU A 158 -6.37 -0.20 6.02
C LEU A 158 -6.32 -1.28 7.11
N SER A 159 -5.18 -1.46 7.78
CA SER A 159 -5.05 -2.34 8.95
C SER A 159 -5.98 -1.91 10.07
N ALA A 160 -6.11 -0.61 10.33
CA ALA A 160 -7.04 -0.09 11.33
C ALA A 160 -8.51 -0.37 10.95
N VAL A 161 -8.89 -0.10 9.70
CA VAL A 161 -10.24 -0.37 9.18
C VAL A 161 -10.56 -1.86 9.26
N LEU A 162 -9.63 -2.71 8.84
CA LEU A 162 -9.73 -4.16 8.93
C LEU A 162 -9.89 -4.62 10.38
N LEU A 163 -9.03 -4.14 11.29
CA LEU A 163 -9.05 -4.52 12.70
C LEU A 163 -10.39 -4.16 13.34
N VAL A 164 -10.91 -2.96 13.06
CA VAL A 164 -12.24 -2.54 13.54
C VAL A 164 -13.33 -3.45 12.98
N GLY A 165 -13.33 -3.73 11.67
CA GLY A 165 -14.32 -4.63 11.05
C GLY A 165 -14.31 -6.04 11.66
N LEU A 166 -13.13 -6.64 11.79
CA LEU A 166 -12.96 -7.97 12.38
C LEU A 166 -13.29 -8.00 13.87
N ALA A 167 -12.91 -6.95 14.62
CA ALA A 167 -13.19 -6.86 16.05
C ALA A 167 -14.69 -6.67 16.32
N LEU A 168 -15.38 -5.85 15.52
CA LEU A 168 -16.83 -5.67 15.63
C LEU A 168 -17.58 -6.95 15.31
N ASN A 169 -17.21 -7.62 14.22
CA ASN A 169 -17.75 -8.93 13.88
C ASN A 169 -17.50 -9.95 15.01
N SER A 170 -16.29 -9.96 15.56
CA SER A 170 -15.90 -10.93 16.58
C SER A 170 -16.55 -10.68 17.95
N LEU A 171 -16.58 -9.43 18.42
CA LEU A 171 -17.03 -9.13 19.78
C LEU A 171 -18.55 -9.02 19.88
N PHE A 172 -19.22 -8.59 18.80
CA PHE A 172 -20.65 -8.29 18.81
C PHE A 172 -21.47 -9.17 17.84
N GLY A 173 -20.83 -10.05 17.08
CA GLY A 173 -21.51 -10.89 16.08
C GLY A 173 -22.03 -10.10 14.88
N TRP A 174 -21.49 -8.90 14.63
CA TRP A 174 -21.95 -8.03 13.54
C TRP A 174 -21.35 -8.47 12.21
N SER A 175 -21.98 -9.46 11.58
CA SER A 175 -21.57 -10.04 10.30
C SER A 175 -21.46 -9.02 9.15
N TRP A 176 -22.24 -7.93 9.20
CA TRP A 176 -22.16 -6.83 8.22
C TRP A 176 -20.94 -5.92 8.39
N ALA A 177 -20.23 -5.97 9.53
CA ALA A 177 -19.08 -5.12 9.77
C ALA A 177 -17.91 -5.44 8.84
N ASP A 178 -17.72 -6.72 8.49
CA ASP A 178 -16.67 -7.16 7.56
C ASP A 178 -16.89 -6.64 6.13
N PRO A 179 -18.06 -6.85 5.49
CA PRO A 179 -18.34 -6.25 4.19
C PRO A 179 -18.27 -4.72 4.17
N VAL A 180 -18.65 -4.05 5.27
CA VAL A 180 -18.53 -2.58 5.34
C VAL A 180 -17.06 -2.15 5.41
N ALA A 181 -16.22 -2.84 6.19
CA ALA A 181 -14.79 -2.58 6.21
C ALA A 181 -14.15 -2.86 4.84
N ALA A 182 -14.58 -3.92 4.17
CA ALA A 182 -14.16 -4.25 2.80
C ALA A 182 -14.55 -3.15 1.80
N LEU A 183 -15.76 -2.60 1.87
CA LEU A 183 -16.17 -1.46 1.04
C LEU A 183 -15.35 -0.20 1.32
N ALA A 184 -14.94 0.03 2.57
CA ALA A 184 -14.02 1.12 2.90
C ALA A 184 -12.64 0.91 2.27
N ILE A 185 -12.10 -0.32 2.28
CA ILE A 185 -10.86 -0.68 1.56
C ILE A 185 -11.05 -0.42 0.05
N ALA A 186 -12.16 -0.86 -0.53
CA ALA A 186 -12.47 -0.64 -1.94
C ALA A 186 -12.55 0.85 -2.30
N ALA A 187 -13.13 1.68 -1.45
CA ALA A 187 -13.20 3.14 -1.66
C ALA A 187 -11.82 3.79 -1.67
N VAL A 188 -10.91 3.37 -0.78
CA VAL A 188 -9.51 3.82 -0.78
C VAL A 188 -8.81 3.35 -2.06
N ALA A 189 -8.99 2.09 -2.47
CA ALA A 189 -8.43 1.58 -3.71
C ALA A 189 -8.90 2.38 -4.94
N VAL A 190 -10.19 2.74 -5.04
CA VAL A 190 -10.68 3.63 -6.12
C VAL A 190 -9.97 4.99 -6.09
N LYS A 191 -9.77 5.56 -4.91
CA LYS A 191 -9.08 6.84 -4.75
C LYS A 191 -7.63 6.73 -5.24
N GLU A 192 -6.87 5.74 -4.78
CA GLU A 192 -5.49 5.49 -5.21
C GLU A 192 -5.39 5.21 -6.71
N GLY A 193 -6.32 4.41 -7.27
CA GLY A 193 -6.40 4.15 -8.70
C GLY A 193 -6.63 5.42 -9.52
N ARG A 194 -7.45 6.36 -9.03
CA ARG A 194 -7.66 7.66 -9.67
C ARG A 194 -6.44 8.57 -9.57
N GLU A 195 -5.76 8.60 -8.43
CA GLU A 195 -4.53 9.38 -8.25
C GLU A 195 -3.41 8.86 -9.17
N ALA A 196 -3.25 7.54 -9.27
CA ALA A 196 -2.31 6.92 -10.21
C ALA A 196 -2.69 7.19 -11.68
N TRP A 197 -3.98 7.12 -12.04
CA TRP A 197 -4.45 7.37 -13.40
C TRP A 197 -4.21 8.82 -13.85
N ARG A 198 -4.39 9.79 -12.95
CA ARG A 198 -4.15 11.22 -13.22
C ARG A 198 -2.68 11.60 -13.26
N GLY A 199 -1.79 10.73 -12.76
CA GLY A 199 -0.39 11.08 -12.52
C GLY A 199 -0.19 11.95 -11.27
N ASP A 200 -1.23 12.16 -10.48
CA ASP A 200 -1.23 13.03 -9.28
C ASP A 200 -0.37 12.46 -8.15
N ALA A 201 -0.02 11.17 -8.19
CA ALA A 201 0.97 10.58 -7.31
C ALA A 201 2.31 11.33 -7.32
N CYS A 202 2.60 12.07 -8.41
CA CYS A 202 3.81 12.89 -8.58
C CYS A 202 3.58 14.42 -8.45
N CYS A 203 2.37 14.96 -8.59
CA CYS A 203 2.11 16.41 -8.56
C CYS A 203 2.25 17.06 -7.17
N ALA A 204 2.34 16.26 -6.09
CA ALA A 204 2.54 16.76 -4.72
C ALA A 204 4.00 17.08 -4.34
N VAL A 205 4.93 17.22 -5.29
CA VAL A 205 6.31 17.66 -5.00
C VAL A 205 6.76 18.74 -6.01
N PRO A 206 7.02 19.98 -5.57
CA PRO A 206 7.57 21.02 -6.43
C PRO A 206 8.98 20.61 -6.89
N ALA A 207 9.22 20.69 -8.19
CA ALA A 207 10.55 20.58 -8.74
C ALA A 207 11.38 21.79 -8.30
N ALA A 208 12.56 21.56 -7.72
CA ALA A 208 13.59 22.59 -7.63
C ALA A 208 14.21 22.76 -9.02
N GLY A 209 13.58 23.58 -9.86
CA GLY A 209 14.01 24.00 -11.20
C GLY A 209 12.97 24.99 -11.77
N PRO A 210 13.34 25.99 -12.59
CA PRO A 210 12.44 27.11 -12.93
C PRO A 210 11.24 26.76 -13.81
N ASP A 211 11.18 25.56 -14.38
CA ASP A 211 10.18 25.19 -15.39
C ASP A 211 9.27 24.06 -14.90
N CYS A 212 8.24 24.41 -14.14
CA CYS A 212 7.10 23.53 -13.89
C CYS A 212 5.99 23.82 -14.91
N SER A 213 5.97 23.07 -16.01
CA SER A 213 4.90 23.07 -17.03
C SER A 213 4.07 21.78 -16.97
N CYS A 214 3.61 21.39 -15.78
CA CYS A 214 2.74 20.21 -15.58
C CYS A 214 1.44 20.54 -14.85
N CYS A 215 0.72 21.58 -15.29
CA CYS A 215 -0.70 21.73 -14.99
C CYS A 215 -1.45 21.86 -16.32
N PRO A 216 -2.49 21.06 -16.60
CA PRO A 216 -3.39 21.34 -17.71
C PRO A 216 -4.20 22.60 -17.37
N SER A 217 -4.30 23.49 -18.35
CA SER A 217 -5.18 24.67 -18.37
C SER A 217 -6.65 24.33 -18.20
#